data_AF-A0A6V7NTF5-F1
#
_entry.id   AF-A0A6V7NTF5-F1
#
_cell.length_a   1.000
_cell.length_b   1.000
_cell.length_c   1.000
_cell.angle_alpha   90.00
_cell.angle_beta   90.00
_cell.angle_gamma   90.00
#
_symmetry.space_group_name_H-M   'P 1'
#
loop_
_entity.id
_entity.type
_entity.pdbx_description
1 polymer ?
#
loop_
_entity_poly.entity_id
_entity_poly.type
_entity_poly.pdbx_seq_one_letter_code
_entity_poly.pdbx_strand_id
1 'polypeptide(L)'
;MLFKQLCGFISFQTVVKIQDFRKARPDVLAHSVANIISRLRAGGDKIMHALKLLCWRHKGMQVEEAAVIGVDSLGFDLRVCSGTQVQTLRFAFNHQATSEFAAERQLHDLLFPKFHQKEQRQQAHQKES
;
A
#
# COMPACT_ATOMS: atom_id res chain seq x y z
N MET A 1 -36.63 -2.59 6.08
CA MET A 1 -35.34 -2.98 5.46
C MET A 1 -34.22 -2.58 6.41
N LEU A 2 -33.37 -3.52 6.84
CA LEU A 2 -32.20 -3.21 7.67
C LEU A 2 -31.03 -2.80 6.75
N PHE A 3 -30.15 -1.90 7.16
CA PHE A 3 -28.90 -1.60 6.45
C PHE A 3 -27.73 -1.75 7.43
N LYS A 4 -26.55 -2.13 6.93
CA LYS A 4 -25.30 -2.15 7.71
C LYS A 4 -24.40 -1.02 7.24
N GLN A 5 -23.78 -0.35 8.21
CA GLN A 5 -22.87 0.78 7.99
C GLN A 5 -21.41 0.30 8.05
N LEU A 6 -20.62 0.68 7.05
CA LEU A 6 -19.16 0.52 7.02
C LEU A 6 -18.51 1.86 7.35
N CYS A 7 -17.49 1.87 8.22
CA CYS A 7 -16.79 3.08 8.64
C CYS A 7 -15.29 2.96 8.34
N GLY A 8 -14.79 3.78 7.40
CA GLY A 8 -13.35 4.00 7.16
C GLY A 8 -12.83 5.20 7.94
N PHE A 9 -11.52 5.27 8.21
CA PHE A 9 -10.87 6.21 9.14
C PHE A 9 -11.03 7.71 8.81
N ILE A 10 -11.52 8.05 7.63
CA ILE A 10 -12.10 9.36 7.31
C ILE A 10 -13.43 9.06 6.61
N SER A 11 -14.52 9.46 7.25
CA SER A 11 -15.87 8.92 7.12
C SER A 11 -16.51 9.04 5.72
N PHE A 12 -16.16 8.13 4.81
CA PHE A 12 -17.05 7.72 3.73
C PHE A 12 -18.02 6.68 4.29
N GLN A 13 -19.18 7.16 4.74
CA GLN A 13 -20.27 6.28 5.13
C GLN A 13 -21.00 5.83 3.86
N THR A 14 -20.75 4.59 3.45
CA THR A 14 -21.48 3.98 2.33
C THR A 14 -22.56 3.06 2.86
N VAL A 15 -23.80 3.26 2.40
CA VAL A 15 -24.90 2.34 2.66
C VAL A 15 -24.70 1.09 1.82
N VAL A 16 -24.51 -0.05 2.47
CA VAL A 16 -24.38 -1.35 1.79
C VAL A 16 -25.64 -2.17 2.00
N LYS A 17 -26.17 -2.75 0.91
CA LYS A 17 -27.34 -3.63 0.96
C LYS A 17 -26.97 -4.89 1.75
N ILE A 18 -27.88 -5.38 2.59
CA ILE A 18 -27.64 -6.59 3.41
C ILE A 18 -27.21 -7.78 2.54
N GLN A 19 -27.81 -7.94 1.37
CA GLN A 19 -27.50 -9.06 0.48
C GLN A 19 -26.06 -9.02 -0.01
N ASP A 20 -25.55 -7.84 -0.35
CA ASP A 20 -24.16 -7.66 -0.79
C ASP A 20 -23.20 -7.89 0.38
N PHE A 21 -23.55 -7.41 1.58
CA PHE A 21 -22.78 -7.67 2.79
C PHE A 21 -22.69 -9.18 3.12
N ARG A 22 -23.80 -9.93 2.96
CA ARG A 22 -23.82 -11.39 3.19
C ARG A 22 -23.01 -12.17 2.17
N LYS A 23 -22.90 -11.67 0.93
CA LYS A 23 -22.12 -12.29 -0.15
C LYS A 23 -20.63 -11.91 -0.10
N ALA A 24 -20.30 -10.79 0.53
CA ALA A 24 -18.94 -10.32 0.68
C ALA A 24 -18.09 -11.34 1.43
N ARG A 25 -16.82 -11.43 1.05
CA ARG A 25 -15.82 -12.25 1.74
C ARG A 25 -14.82 -11.33 2.43
N PRO A 26 -14.30 -11.70 3.62
CA PRO A 26 -13.17 -11.02 4.21
C PRO A 26 -11.98 -11.01 3.24
N ASP A 27 -11.12 -10.00 3.36
CA ASP A 27 -9.86 -9.97 2.63
C ASP A 27 -8.97 -11.16 3.05
N VAL A 28 -8.20 -11.70 2.11
CA VAL A 28 -7.31 -12.86 2.35
C VAL A 28 -6.25 -12.56 3.41
N LEU A 29 -5.90 -11.28 3.62
CA LEU A 29 -4.93 -10.84 4.62
C LEU A 29 -5.57 -10.47 5.95
N ALA A 30 -6.90 -10.49 6.10
CA ALA A 30 -7.60 -9.98 7.28
C ALA A 30 -7.05 -10.55 8.62
N HIS A 31 -6.57 -11.79 8.61
CA HIS A 31 -6.00 -12.45 9.78
C HIS A 31 -4.50 -12.19 10.01
N SER A 32 -3.76 -11.74 8.99
CA SER A 32 -2.31 -11.55 9.03
C SER A 32 -1.85 -10.09 9.05
N VAL A 33 -2.77 -9.12 8.86
CA VAL A 33 -2.44 -7.67 8.85
C VAL A 33 -1.61 -7.25 10.07
N ALA A 34 -2.01 -7.69 11.27
CA ALA A 34 -1.33 -7.32 12.51
C ALA A 34 0.14 -7.80 12.52
N ASN A 35 0.39 -9.01 12.01
CA ASN A 35 1.73 -9.61 11.94
C ASN A 35 2.61 -8.85 10.94
N ILE A 36 2.07 -8.53 9.76
CA ILE A 36 2.77 -7.75 8.73
C ILE A 36 3.16 -6.38 9.29
N ILE A 37 2.21 -5.65 9.89
CA ILE A 37 2.48 -4.32 10.48
C ILE A 37 3.50 -4.43 11.61
N SER A 38 3.44 -5.47 12.45
CA SER A 38 4.42 -5.69 13.52
C SER A 38 5.83 -5.88 12.98
N ARG A 39 6.01 -6.68 11.93
CA ARG A 39 7.33 -6.90 11.29
C ARG A 39 7.87 -5.63 10.64
N LEU A 40 7.00 -4.81 10.05
CA LEU A 40 7.40 -3.50 9.50
C LEU A 40 7.86 -2.54 10.57
N ARG A 41 7.15 -2.48 11.71
CA ARG A 41 7.56 -1.66 12.87
C ARG A 41 8.87 -2.14 13.46
N ALA A 42 9.09 -3.46 13.52
CA ALA A 42 10.36 -4.03 13.99
C ALA A 42 11.56 -3.63 13.10
N GLY A 43 11.33 -3.26 11.83
CA GLY A 43 12.36 -2.74 10.94
C GLY A 43 12.83 -1.30 11.22
N GLY A 44 12.16 -0.58 12.15
CA GLY A 44 12.59 0.71 12.68
C GLY A 44 12.91 1.78 11.61
N ASP A 45 14.01 2.50 11.83
CA ASP A 45 14.42 3.65 10.99
C ASP A 45 14.64 3.29 9.53
N LYS A 46 15.10 2.06 9.24
CA LYS A 46 15.30 1.59 7.87
C LYS A 46 13.98 1.57 7.10
N ILE A 47 12.92 1.06 7.72
CA ILE A 47 11.58 1.02 7.11
C ILE A 47 11.00 2.42 7.03
N MET A 48 11.12 3.23 8.09
CA MET A 48 10.66 4.62 8.08
C MET A 48 11.31 5.42 6.94
N HIS A 49 12.63 5.30 6.76
CA HIS A 49 13.33 5.97 5.67
C HIS A 49 12.87 5.48 4.28
N ALA A 50 12.69 4.18 4.11
CA ALA A 50 12.17 3.61 2.85
C ALA A 50 10.75 4.10 2.53
N LEU A 51 9.89 4.25 3.56
CA LEU A 51 8.54 4.81 3.43
C LEU A 51 8.58 6.29 3.00
N LYS A 52 9.47 7.09 3.58
CA LYS A 52 9.69 8.49 3.15
C LYS A 52 10.11 8.56 1.68
N LEU A 53 11.07 7.73 1.27
CA LEU A 53 11.52 7.64 -0.12
C LEU A 53 10.41 7.17 -1.06
N LEU A 54 9.55 6.25 -0.62
CA LEU A 54 8.39 5.82 -1.40
C LEU A 54 7.41 6.99 -1.62
N CYS A 55 7.11 7.77 -0.58
CA CYS A 55 6.24 8.95 -0.68
C CYS A 55 6.82 9.98 -1.66
N TRP A 56 8.12 10.24 -1.57
CA TRP A 56 8.80 11.13 -2.51
C TRP A 56 8.69 10.64 -3.96
N ARG A 57 9.02 9.37 -4.21
CA ARG A 57 9.03 8.79 -5.58
C ARG A 57 7.64 8.73 -6.23
N HIS A 58 6.60 8.38 -5.48
CA HIS A 58 5.27 8.13 -6.05
C HIS A 58 4.29 9.29 -5.92
N LYS A 59 4.53 10.22 -4.98
CA LYS A 59 3.62 11.34 -4.70
C LYS A 59 4.32 12.70 -4.77
N GLY A 60 5.64 12.76 -4.95
CA GLY A 60 6.40 14.00 -5.04
C GLY A 60 6.43 14.80 -3.73
N MET A 61 6.21 14.15 -2.58
CA MET A 61 6.00 14.81 -1.30
C MET A 61 7.07 14.42 -0.27
N GLN A 62 7.69 15.41 0.36
CA GLN A 62 8.57 15.17 1.51
C GLN A 62 7.74 15.04 2.78
N VAL A 63 8.01 13.97 3.53
CA VAL A 63 7.28 13.65 4.76
C VAL A 63 8.26 13.49 5.91
N GLU A 64 7.89 14.07 7.05
CA GLU A 64 8.67 14.05 8.30
C GLU A 64 8.54 12.70 9.00
N GLU A 65 7.36 12.08 8.91
CA GLU A 65 7.07 10.76 9.46
C GLU A 65 6.16 9.98 8.50
N ALA A 66 6.32 8.66 8.48
CA ALA A 66 5.48 7.76 7.70
C ALA A 66 5.40 6.39 8.38
N ALA A 67 4.19 5.85 8.51
CA ALA A 67 3.95 4.54 9.08
C ALA A 67 2.82 3.81 8.34
N VAL A 68 2.97 2.51 8.14
CA VAL A 68 1.89 1.65 7.63
C VAL A 68 0.82 1.49 8.70
N ILE A 69 -0.43 1.79 8.34
CA ILE A 69 -1.60 1.70 9.22
C ILE A 69 -2.62 0.65 8.78
N GLY A 70 -2.53 0.17 7.54
CA GLY A 70 -3.42 -0.85 6.99
C GLY A 70 -2.75 -1.58 5.82
N VAL A 71 -3.07 -2.87 5.67
CA VAL A 71 -2.64 -3.71 4.56
C VAL A 71 -3.82 -4.60 4.18
N ASP A 72 -4.08 -4.76 2.90
CA ASP A 72 -5.05 -5.70 2.35
C ASP A 72 -4.52 -6.30 1.04
N SER A 73 -5.28 -7.19 0.41
CA SER A 73 -4.84 -7.90 -0.79
C SER A 73 -4.54 -6.99 -1.98
N LEU A 74 -5.04 -5.75 -1.99
CA LEU A 74 -4.87 -4.80 -3.10
C LEU A 74 -3.78 -3.77 -2.82
N GLY A 75 -3.29 -3.64 -1.59
CA GLY A 75 -2.26 -2.67 -1.25
C GLY A 75 -2.16 -2.36 0.24
N PHE A 76 -1.69 -1.15 0.55
CA PHE A 76 -1.51 -0.69 1.92
C PHE A 76 -1.73 0.81 2.05
N ASP A 77 -2.02 1.22 3.28
CA ASP A 77 -2.25 2.60 3.68
C ASP A 77 -1.13 3.10 4.57
N LEU A 78 -0.58 4.27 4.22
CA LEU A 78 0.40 4.99 5.02
C LEU A 78 -0.25 6.18 5.71
N ARG A 79 0.00 6.34 7.00
CA ARG A 79 -0.21 7.62 7.69
C ARG A 79 1.10 8.40 7.63
N VAL A 80 1.04 9.60 7.08
CA VAL A 80 2.20 10.46 6.89
C VAL A 80 1.98 11.83 7.49
N CYS A 81 3.06 12.43 7.99
CA CYS A 81 3.11 13.79 8.51
C CYS A 81 3.97 14.65 7.59
N SER A 82 3.45 15.82 7.17
CA SER A 82 4.19 16.81 6.38
C SER A 82 3.84 18.20 6.92
N GLY A 83 4.77 18.84 7.61
CA GLY A 83 4.50 20.05 8.39
C GLY A 83 3.38 19.82 9.42
N THR A 84 2.35 20.65 9.36
CA THR A 84 1.20 20.57 10.28
C THR A 84 0.10 19.60 9.81
N GLN A 85 0.28 18.93 8.66
CA GLN A 85 -0.73 18.07 8.07
C GLN A 85 -0.43 16.59 8.31
N VAL A 86 -1.46 15.84 8.71
CA VAL A 86 -1.44 14.38 8.80
C VAL A 86 -2.45 13.83 7.80
N GLN A 87 -1.99 12.97 6.90
CA GLN A 87 -2.85 12.39 5.86
C GLN A 87 -2.63 10.89 5.71
N THR A 88 -3.64 10.22 5.16
CA THR A 88 -3.55 8.81 4.78
C THR A 88 -3.36 8.69 3.28
N LEU A 89 -2.33 7.96 2.87
CA LEU A 89 -1.98 7.69 1.49
C LEU A 89 -2.16 6.22 1.17
N ARG A 90 -2.91 5.93 0.12
CA ARG A 90 -3.08 4.58 -0.42
C ARG A 90 -2.02 4.27 -1.47
N PHE A 91 -1.36 3.12 -1.32
CA PHE A 91 -0.45 2.53 -2.30
C PHE A 91 -1.01 1.20 -2.76
N ALA A 92 -1.10 1.01 -4.08
CA ALA A 92 -1.58 -0.22 -4.68
C ALA A 92 -0.44 -1.21 -4.90
N PHE A 93 -0.73 -2.49 -4.73
CA PHE A 93 0.11 -3.57 -5.25
C PHE A 93 -0.02 -3.68 -6.77
N ASN A 94 1.00 -4.26 -7.42
CA ASN A 94 0.99 -4.47 -8.88
C ASN A 94 -0.05 -5.52 -9.29
N HIS A 95 -0.31 -6.47 -8.40
CA HIS A 95 -1.35 -7.49 -8.53
C HIS A 95 -1.89 -7.84 -7.15
N GLN A 96 -3.09 -8.40 -7.11
CA GLN A 96 -3.70 -8.83 -5.86
C GLN A 96 -2.82 -9.86 -5.15
N ALA A 97 -2.44 -9.57 -3.91
CA ALA A 97 -1.73 -10.51 -3.05
C ALA A 97 -2.68 -11.61 -2.60
N THR A 98 -2.31 -12.87 -2.84
CA THR A 98 -3.10 -14.05 -2.48
C THR A 98 -2.66 -14.69 -1.16
N SER A 99 -1.59 -14.17 -0.54
CA SER A 99 -1.04 -14.68 0.72
C SER A 99 -0.28 -13.58 1.46
N GLU A 100 -0.06 -13.79 2.77
CA GLU A 100 0.79 -12.94 3.61
C GLU A 100 2.17 -12.74 2.97
N PHE A 101 2.82 -13.83 2.56
CA PHE A 101 4.12 -13.78 1.91
C PHE A 101 4.11 -12.96 0.62
N ALA A 102 3.08 -13.10 -0.22
CA ALA A 102 2.96 -12.33 -1.45
C ALA A 102 2.80 -10.82 -1.17
N ALA A 103 2.02 -10.46 -0.14
CA ALA A 103 1.84 -9.08 0.28
C ALA A 103 3.15 -8.47 0.79
N GLU A 104 3.86 -9.19 1.66
CA GLU A 104 5.16 -8.75 2.19
C GLU A 104 6.21 -8.56 1.11
N ARG A 105 6.26 -9.49 0.15
CA ARG A 105 7.17 -9.39 -0.99
C ARG A 105 6.86 -8.13 -1.82
N GLN A 106 5.60 -7.91 -2.18
CA GLN A 106 5.24 -6.72 -2.97
C GLN A 106 5.50 -5.42 -2.20
N LEU A 107 5.23 -5.41 -0.89
CA LEU A 107 5.56 -4.27 -0.03
C LEU A 107 7.07 -4.03 0.01
N HIS A 108 7.86 -5.07 0.21
CA HIS A 108 9.33 -4.98 0.19
C HIS A 108 9.84 -4.47 -1.16
N ASP A 109 9.32 -4.98 -2.28
CA ASP A 109 9.73 -4.55 -3.63
C ASP A 109 9.40 -3.06 -3.89
N LEU A 110 8.30 -2.55 -3.31
CA LEU A 110 7.96 -1.12 -3.36
C LEU A 110 8.88 -0.27 -2.50
N LEU A 111 9.21 -0.73 -1.29
CA LEU A 111 10.12 -0.03 -0.37
C LEU A 111 11.57 -0.01 -0.86
N PHE A 112 12.01 -1.12 -1.43
CA PHE A 112 13.40 -1.36 -1.84
C PHE A 112 13.44 -1.76 -3.32
N PRO A 113 13.16 -0.81 -4.24
CA PRO A 113 13.19 -1.10 -5.66
C PRO A 113 14.58 -1.60 -6.05
N LYS A 114 14.65 -2.75 -6.71
CA LYS A 114 15.87 -3.15 -7.41
C LYS A 114 16.01 -2.21 -8.60
N PHE A 115 17.12 -1.46 -8.67
CA PHE A 115 17.48 -0.70 -9.86
C PHE A 115 17.80 -1.69 -10.98
N HIS A 116 16.77 -2.20 -11.65
CA HIS A 116 16.93 -2.72 -12.99
C HIS A 116 16.95 -1.51 -13.90
N GLN A 117 18.14 -1.11 -14.36
CA GLN A 117 18.32 -0.16 -15.44
C GLN A 117 17.33 -0.51 -16.55
N LYS A 118 16.27 0.29 -16.67
CA LYS A 118 15.35 0.24 -17.80
C LYS A 118 15.86 1.21 -18.87
N GLU A 119 17.14 1.12 -19.18
CA GLU A 119 17.79 1.73 -20.33
C GLU A 119 18.30 0.57 -21.18
N GLN A 120 17.58 0.24 -22.27
CA GLN A 120 18.01 -0.56 -23.46
C GLN A 120 16.86 -1.33 -24.13
N ARG A 121 15.65 -0.75 -24.27
CA ARG A 121 14.67 -1.29 -25.25
C ARG A 121 14.07 -0.26 -26.22
N GLN A 122 14.64 0.94 -26.31
CA GLN A 122 14.21 1.94 -27.31
C GLN A 122 15.31 2.42 -28.27
N GLN A 123 16.53 1.85 -28.24
CA GLN A 123 17.61 2.22 -29.18
C GLN A 123 18.09 1.07 -30.09
N ALA A 124 17.40 -0.07 -30.13
CA ALA A 124 17.74 -1.19 -31.03
C ALA A 124 16.80 -1.31 -32.25
N HIS A 125 16.01 -0.27 -32.57
CA HIS A 125 15.12 -0.27 -33.74
C HIS A 125 15.38 0.90 -34.72
N GLN A 126 16.52 1.58 -34.60
CA GLN A 126 16.96 2.60 -35.56
C GLN A 126 18.46 2.43 -35.82
N LYS A 127 18.84 1.32 -36.45
CA LYS A 127 20.09 1.19 -37.21
C LYS A 127 20.09 -0.17 -37.89
N GLU A 128 19.33 -0.26 -38.97
CA GLU A 128 19.59 -1.12 -40.11
C GLU A 128 18.83 -0.49 -41.28
N SER A 129 19.53 0.42 -41.95
CA SER A 129 19.24 0.95 -43.27
C SER A 129 20.49 0.77 -44.11
#